data_AF-A0A1W6UUV1-F1
#
_entry.id   AF-A0A1W6UUV1-F1
#
_cell.length_a   1.000
_cell.length_b   1.000
_cell.length_c   1.000
_cell.angle_alpha   90.00
_cell.angle_beta   90.00
_cell.angle_gamma   90.00
#
_symmetry.space_group_name_H-M   'P 1'
#
loop_
_entity.id
_entity.type
_entity.pdbx_description
1 polymer ?
#
loop_
_entity_poly.entity_id
_entity_poly.type
_entity_poly.pdbx_seq_one_letter_code
_entity_poly.pdbx_strand_id
1 'polypeptide(L)'
;MRVFARFSTQPFFGELSPIHSVEDLFKQVKNRVGLLNLLEDEQGNPRSSESFSEQELLDIYKNLSRHDETHLVSSIEELKKLSDDDKFQKLVEQFIDHHKAS
;
A
#
# COMPACT_ATOMS: atom_id res chain seq x y z
N MET A 1 12.83 6.41 -2.35
CA MET A 1 11.36 6.38 -2.50
C MET A 1 10.87 5.05 -1.99
N ARG A 2 9.92 5.04 -1.04
CA ARG A 2 9.31 3.80 -0.56
C ARG A 2 8.13 3.45 -1.44
N VAL A 3 7.81 2.15 -1.54
CA VAL A 3 6.70 1.67 -2.36
C VAL A 3 5.83 0.75 -1.53
N PHE A 4 4.54 1.03 -1.54
CA PHE A 4 3.54 0.14 -0.99
C PHE A 4 3.05 -0.77 -2.13
N ALA A 5 3.41 -2.06 -2.02
CA ALA A 5 3.11 -3.08 -3.00
C ALA A 5 2.05 -4.03 -2.45
N ARG A 6 0.98 -4.25 -3.23
CA ARG A 6 -0.15 -5.08 -2.85
C ARG A 6 -0.54 -5.92 -4.05
N PHE A 7 -0.49 -7.24 -3.93
CA PHE A 7 -0.77 -8.09 -5.08
C PHE A 7 -1.22 -9.51 -4.71
N SER A 8 -1.79 -10.19 -5.69
CA SER A 8 -2.15 -11.60 -5.68
C SER A 8 -1.75 -12.17 -7.03
N THR A 9 -1.35 -13.44 -7.08
CA THR A 9 -0.84 -14.05 -8.32
C THR A 9 -1.90 -14.95 -8.99
N GLN A 10 -2.93 -15.40 -8.26
CA GLN A 10 -3.94 -16.35 -8.77
C GLN A 10 -5.38 -15.99 -8.32
N PRO A 11 -6.15 -15.21 -9.12
CA PRO A 11 -5.76 -14.52 -10.34
C PRO A 11 -4.84 -13.33 -10.07
N PHE A 12 -4.08 -12.89 -11.08
CA PHE A 12 -3.23 -11.72 -10.90
C PHE A 12 -4.04 -10.43 -10.74
N PHE A 13 -3.85 -9.78 -9.60
CA PHE A 13 -4.33 -8.43 -9.31
C PHE A 13 -3.27 -7.72 -8.47
N GLY A 14 -2.84 -6.53 -8.86
CA GLY A 14 -1.76 -5.85 -8.18
C GLY A 14 -1.81 -4.33 -8.30
N GLU A 15 -1.41 -3.66 -7.25
CA GLU A 15 -1.35 -2.21 -7.12
C GLU A 15 -0.03 -1.78 -6.46
N LEU A 16 0.58 -0.74 -7.02
CA LEU A 16 1.79 -0.12 -6.49
C LEU A 16 1.50 1.35 -6.20
N SER A 17 1.97 1.85 -5.06
CA SER A 17 1.81 3.27 -4.70
C SER A 17 3.10 3.80 -4.07
N PRO A 18 3.58 4.98 -4.48
CA PRO A 18 4.71 5.62 -3.82
C PRO A 18 4.28 6.12 -2.44
N ILE A 19 5.15 5.95 -1.44
CA ILE A 19 4.92 6.43 -0.07
C ILE A 19 6.10 7.30 0.34
N HIS A 20 5.85 8.59 0.56
CA HIS A 20 6.87 9.55 1.01
C HIS A 20 6.73 9.89 2.49
N SER A 21 5.56 9.63 3.07
CA SER A 21 5.24 9.94 4.46
C SER A 21 4.22 8.95 5.04
N VAL A 22 4.05 8.99 6.36
CA VAL A 22 2.95 8.28 7.05
C VAL A 22 1.60 8.79 6.58
N GLU A 23 1.48 10.06 6.20
CA GLU A 23 0.25 10.63 5.65
C GLU A 23 -0.13 10.00 4.30
N ASP A 24 0.84 9.73 3.43
CA ASP A 24 0.59 9.02 2.16
C ASP A 24 0.04 7.63 2.42
N LEU A 25 0.64 6.90 3.37
CA LEU A 25 0.16 5.59 3.78
C LEU A 25 -1.25 5.67 4.38
N PHE A 26 -1.50 6.65 5.26
CA PHE A 26 -2.82 6.88 5.84
C PHE A 26 -3.88 7.11 4.76
N LYS A 27 -3.59 7.90 3.72
CA LYS A 27 -4.50 8.11 2.59
C LYS A 27 -4.82 6.80 1.85
N GLN A 28 -3.80 5.96 1.62
CA GLN A 28 -4.00 4.64 1.00
C GLN A 28 -4.90 3.74 1.85
N VAL A 29 -4.69 3.71 3.17
CA VAL A 29 -5.52 2.96 4.11
C VAL A 29 -6.94 3.52 4.13
N LYS A 30 -7.10 4.82 4.31
CA LYS A 30 -8.41 5.50 4.34
C LYS A 30 -9.25 5.22 3.08
N ASN A 31 -8.65 5.25 1.91
CA ASN A 31 -9.36 4.92 0.66
C ASN A 31 -9.90 3.49 0.64
N ARG A 32 -9.26 2.57 1.37
CA ARG A 32 -9.68 1.17 1.46
C ARG A 32 -10.67 0.90 2.59
N VAL A 33 -10.50 1.59 3.72
CA VAL A 33 -11.19 1.27 4.99
C VAL A 33 -12.16 2.36 5.44
N GLY A 34 -12.31 3.44 4.69
CA GLY A 34 -13.06 4.63 5.08
C GLY A 34 -14.55 4.43 5.36
N LEU A 35 -15.10 3.25 5.06
CA LEU A 35 -16.48 2.85 5.39
C LEU A 35 -16.59 1.95 6.63
N LEU A 36 -15.47 1.63 7.29
CA LEU A 36 -15.39 0.64 8.36
C LEU A 36 -15.10 1.24 9.74
N ASN A 37 -15.13 2.57 9.88
CA ASN A 37 -14.89 3.33 11.12
C ASN A 37 -13.55 3.00 11.83
N LEU A 38 -12.64 2.29 11.17
CA LEU A 38 -11.36 1.86 11.75
C LEU A 38 -10.35 3.00 11.91
N LEU A 39 -10.66 4.17 11.35
CA LEU A 39 -9.87 5.38 11.47
C LEU A 39 -10.55 6.44 12.33
N GLU A 40 -11.57 6.05 13.09
CA GLU A 40 -12.31 6.93 14.00
C GLU A 40 -11.86 6.71 15.46
N ASP A 41 -12.12 7.67 16.33
CA ASP A 41 -11.98 7.53 17.76
C ASP A 41 -13.19 6.82 18.40
N GLU A 42 -13.19 6.66 19.72
CA GLU A 42 -14.29 6.03 20.46
C GLU A 42 -15.63 6.77 20.34
N GLN A 43 -15.61 8.01 19.85
CA GLN A 43 -16.77 8.88 19.67
C GLN A 43 -17.23 8.94 18.20
N GLY A 44 -16.56 8.22 17.29
CA GLY A 44 -16.86 8.21 15.86
C GLY A 44 -16.27 9.38 15.08
N ASN A 45 -15.33 10.15 15.66
CA ASN A 45 -14.67 11.24 14.94
C ASN A 45 -13.44 10.72 14.19
N PRO A 46 -13.21 11.14 12.93
CA PRO A 46 -12.00 10.76 12.20
C PRO A 46 -10.73 11.20 12.94
N ARG A 47 -9.82 10.26 13.19
CA ARG A 47 -8.49 10.51 13.76
C ARG A 47 -7.56 11.08 12.68
N SER A 48 -6.61 11.92 13.09
CA SER A 48 -5.56 12.43 12.21
C SER A 48 -4.56 11.33 11.85
N SER A 49 -3.86 11.48 10.72
CA SER A 49 -2.77 10.56 10.33
C SER A 49 -1.65 10.48 11.37
N GLU A 50 -1.39 11.56 12.10
CA GLU A 50 -0.40 11.64 13.19
C GLU A 50 -0.75 10.75 14.38
N SER A 51 -2.02 10.35 14.50
CA SER A 51 -2.48 9.48 15.57
C SER A 51 -2.13 8.01 15.35
N PHE A 52 -1.56 7.65 14.19
CA PHE A 52 -1.25 6.28 13.82
C PHE A 52 0.25 6.11 13.56
N SER A 53 0.80 5.03 14.09
CA SER A 53 2.08 4.51 13.63
C SER A 53 1.93 3.88 12.24
N GLU A 54 3.05 3.79 11.53
CA GLU A 54 3.10 3.10 10.24
C GLU A 54 2.68 1.63 10.35
N GLN A 55 3.10 0.95 11.42
CA GLN A 55 2.77 -0.45 11.65
C GLN A 55 1.27 -0.66 11.84
N GLU A 56 0.61 0.20 12.63
CA GLU A 56 -0.85 0.15 12.81
C GLU A 56 -1.59 0.32 11.48
N LEU A 57 -1.15 1.25 10.63
CA LEU A 57 -1.77 1.46 9.31
C LEU A 57 -1.61 0.23 8.40
N LEU A 58 -0.43 -0.40 8.41
CA LEU A 58 -0.19 -1.62 7.65
C LEU A 58 -1.05 -2.79 8.16
N ASP A 59 -1.18 -2.93 9.48
CA ASP A 59 -1.99 -4.00 10.08
C ASP A 59 -3.49 -3.82 9.78
N ILE A 60 -3.99 -2.59 9.89
CA ILE A 60 -5.36 -2.25 9.47
C ILE A 60 -5.57 -2.59 7.99
N TYR A 61 -4.62 -2.23 7.12
CA TYR A 61 -4.73 -2.53 5.70
C TYR A 61 -4.75 -4.03 5.44
N LYS A 62 -3.78 -4.78 6.00
CA LYS A 62 -3.63 -6.22 5.79
C LYS A 62 -4.88 -6.99 6.22
N ASN A 63 -5.48 -6.62 7.35
CA ASN A 63 -6.70 -7.26 7.85
C ASN A 63 -7.93 -7.10 6.94
N LEU A 64 -7.91 -6.11 6.04
CA LEU A 64 -9.04 -5.80 5.14
C LEU A 64 -8.72 -5.97 3.65
N SER A 65 -7.44 -6.11 3.33
CA SER A 65 -6.98 -6.36 1.99
C SER A 65 -7.46 -7.74 1.54
N ARG A 66 -7.82 -7.84 0.25
CA ARG A 66 -8.02 -9.14 -0.40
C ARG A 66 -6.76 -9.61 -1.11
N HIS A 67 -5.69 -8.82 -1.05
CA HIS A 67 -4.41 -9.19 -1.63
C HIS A 67 -3.71 -10.20 -0.72
N ASP A 68 -3.23 -11.28 -1.30
CA ASP A 68 -2.39 -12.26 -0.62
C ASP A 68 -1.10 -11.63 -0.07
N GLU A 69 -0.50 -10.72 -0.84
CA GLU A 69 0.78 -10.09 -0.52
C GLU A 69 0.60 -8.59 -0.28
N THR A 70 1.18 -8.07 0.81
CA THR A 70 1.15 -6.65 1.17
C THR A 70 2.46 -6.25 1.84
N HIS A 71 3.25 -5.43 1.14
CA HIS A 71 4.62 -5.09 1.51
C HIS A 71 4.86 -3.58 1.39
N LEU A 72 5.54 -2.99 2.37
CA LEU A 72 6.05 -1.63 2.29
C LEU A 72 7.59 -1.70 2.19
N VAL A 73 8.10 -1.52 0.97
CA VAL A 73 9.54 -1.67 0.67
C VAL A 73 10.23 -0.33 0.55
N SER A 74 11.55 -0.32 0.78
CA SER A 74 12.34 0.91 0.83
C SER A 74 12.95 1.32 -0.51
N SER A 75 12.89 0.44 -1.51
CA SER A 75 13.47 0.68 -2.84
C SER A 75 12.78 -0.09 -3.96
N ILE A 76 13.03 0.32 -5.21
CA ILE A 76 12.60 -0.41 -6.41
C ILE A 76 13.31 -1.77 -6.54
N GLU A 77 14.54 -1.89 -6.04
CA GLU A 77 15.29 -3.14 -6.06
C GLU A 77 14.67 -4.18 -5.13
N GLU A 78 14.22 -3.76 -3.94
CA GLU A 78 13.43 -4.61 -3.04
C GLU A 78 12.08 -4.97 -3.66
N LEU A 79 11.40 -4.01 -4.30
CA LEU A 79 10.13 -4.24 -4.97
C LEU A 79 10.21 -5.36 -6.02
N LYS A 80 11.25 -5.33 -6.87
CA LYS A 80 11.48 -6.36 -7.90
C LYS A 80 11.71 -7.76 -7.35
N LYS A 81 12.21 -7.87 -6.11
CA LYS A 81 12.50 -9.15 -5.43
C LYS A 81 11.26 -9.78 -4.78
N LEU A 82 10.12 -9.09 -4.73
CA LEU A 82 8.92 -9.60 -4.06
C LEU A 82 8.27 -10.77 -4.80
N SER A 83 8.44 -10.89 -6.12
CA SER A 83 7.84 -11.97 -6.91
C SER A 83 8.49 -12.09 -8.28
N ASP A 84 8.72 -13.30 -8.76
CA ASP A 84 9.20 -13.57 -10.13
C ASP A 84 8.04 -13.69 -11.16
N ASP A 85 6.79 -13.41 -10.77
CA ASP A 85 5.63 -13.47 -11.68
C ASP A 85 5.74 -12.42 -12.80
N ASP A 86 5.59 -12.86 -14.06
CA ASP A 86 5.73 -11.99 -15.24
C ASP A 86 4.80 -10.77 -15.21
N LYS A 87 3.58 -10.91 -14.69
CA LYS A 87 2.61 -9.80 -14.61
C LYS A 87 3.00 -8.83 -13.51
N PHE A 88 3.54 -9.34 -12.39
CA PHE A 88 4.11 -8.50 -11.35
C PHE A 88 5.31 -7.69 -11.87
N GLN A 89 6.26 -8.35 -12.54
CA GLN A 89 7.43 -7.68 -13.12
C GLN A 89 7.01 -6.59 -14.11
N LYS A 90 6.05 -6.88 -14.99
CA LYS A 90 5.48 -5.88 -15.91
C LYS A 90 4.81 -4.71 -15.20
N LEU A 91 4.09 -4.96 -14.10
CA LEU A 91 3.50 -3.90 -13.27
C LEU A 91 4.58 -3.00 -12.67
N VAL A 92 5.68 -3.58 -12.19
CA VAL A 92 6.83 -2.83 -11.65
C VAL A 92 7.49 -1.97 -12.72
N GLU A 93 7.68 -2.49 -13.93
CA GLU A 93 8.22 -1.72 -15.07
C GLU A 93 7.33 -0.52 -15.40
N GLN A 94 6.02 -0.74 -15.55
CA GLN A 94 5.05 0.34 -15.81
C GLN A 94 5.06 1.41 -14.73
N PHE A 95 5.17 0.99 -13.46
CA PHE A 95 5.27 1.91 -12.33
C PHE A 95 6.55 2.76 -12.40
N ILE A 96 7.69 2.17 -12.73
CA ILE A 96 8.97 2.87 -12.87
C ILE A 96 8.89 3.90 -14.01
N ASP A 97 8.36 3.51 -15.16
CA ASP A 97 8.29 4.38 -16.34
C ASP A 97 7.40 5.61 -16.08
N HIS A 98 6.26 5.40 -15.41
CA HIS A 98 5.36 6.50 -15.03
C HIS A 98 6.04 7.55 -14.14
N HIS A 99 6.84 7.11 -13.17
CA HIS A 99 7.50 8.00 -12.21
C HIS A 99 8.86 8.54 -12.68
N LYS A 100 9.42 8.04 -13.79
CA LYS A 100 10.58 8.66 -14.46
C LYS A 100 10.20 9.78 -15.42
N ALA A 101 8.97 9.76 -15.93
CA ALA A 101 8.45 10.75 -16.87
C ALA A 101 7.80 11.97 -16.19
N SER A 102 7.66 11.93 -14.87
CA SER A 102 7.11 12.99 -14.01
C SER A 102 8.22 13.73 -13.28
#